data_AF-A0A8I5NIP4-F1
#
_entry.id   AF-A0A8I5NIP4-F1
#
_cell.length_a   1.000
_cell.length_b   1.000
_cell.length_c   1.000
_cell.angle_alpha   90.00
_cell.angle_beta   90.00
_cell.angle_gamma   90.00
#
_symmetry.space_group_name_H-M   'P 1'
#
loop_
_entity.id
_entity.type
_entity.pdbx_description
1 polymer ?
#
loop_
_entity_poly.entity_id
_entity_poly.type
_entity_poly.pdbx_seq_one_letter_code
_entity_poly.pdbx_strand_id
1 'polypeptide(L)'
;MAGLGKGPGSAVPVWLAEDDLGCIICQELLDWPATLPCGHSFCRHCLEGLWGARGAGRRWACPTCREGAAQQPRLRKNTLLQDLADKYRRAARELEAGSDSAACPGPGSSPGSSLTPRPPRRPALQRVAVEKSITEVGQELTELVEHLVDIVRSLQNQRPLSESGPDNELSILGKVFSSGVDLSMTSPKLLISDTAAGRIRDILQDLEEIQEKLRENVARKEAPEAQTQGELPEAPSSSSCPLPDQSHPALKRASQFAQWAIHPTFNLKSLSCSLEVSTDSRTVTVSQRPQPYRWSCERFSTSQVLCSQALFSGKHYWEVDTRNCSHWAVGVASWEMSRDQVLGRTMDSCCVEWKGTNQLSAWHMVKETVLGSDRPGVVGIWLNLEEGKLAFYSVDNQEKLLYECTISAASPLHPAFWLYGLHPGNYLIIKQVKV
;
A
#
# COMPACT_ATOMS: atom_id res chain seq x y z
N MET A 1 -51.84 -21.80 -24.83
CA MET A 1 -50.64 -21.09 -24.37
C MET A 1 -50.55 -21.23 -22.87
N ALA A 2 -49.43 -21.71 -22.33
CA ALA A 2 -49.15 -21.68 -20.89
C ALA A 2 -47.74 -21.09 -20.74
N GLY A 3 -47.60 -20.03 -19.93
CA GLY A 3 -46.35 -19.30 -19.81
C GLY A 3 -45.32 -20.09 -18.99
N LEU A 4 -44.14 -20.30 -19.56
CA LEU A 4 -42.97 -20.79 -18.81
C LEU A 4 -42.49 -19.66 -17.88
N GLY A 5 -42.88 -19.73 -16.61
CA GLY A 5 -42.31 -18.90 -15.56
C GLY A 5 -40.83 -19.20 -15.43
N LYS A 6 -39.96 -18.23 -15.74
CA LYS A 6 -38.54 -18.31 -15.39
C LYS A 6 -38.43 -18.35 -13.87
N GLY A 7 -37.84 -19.43 -13.34
CA GLY A 7 -37.49 -19.49 -11.92
C GLY A 7 -36.53 -18.37 -11.52
N PRO A 8 -36.44 -18.02 -10.23
CA PRO A 8 -35.50 -17.01 -9.75
C PRO A 8 -34.08 -17.46 -10.13
N GLY A 9 -33.36 -16.61 -10.85
CA GLY A 9 -31.99 -16.89 -11.26
C GLY A 9 -31.10 -17.02 -10.02
N SER A 10 -30.28 -18.07 -9.97
CA SER A 10 -29.32 -18.26 -8.88
C SER A 10 -28.38 -17.05 -8.81
N ALA A 11 -28.48 -16.29 -7.72
CA ALA A 11 -27.63 -15.13 -7.47
C ALA A 11 -26.41 -15.58 -6.67
N VAL A 12 -25.24 -15.52 -7.30
CA VAL A 12 -23.96 -15.72 -6.59
C VAL A 12 -23.69 -14.44 -5.78
N PRO A 13 -23.42 -14.54 -4.46
CA PRO A 13 -23.02 -13.39 -3.68
C PRO A 13 -21.66 -12.89 -4.16
N VAL A 14 -21.61 -11.62 -4.58
CA VAL A 14 -20.37 -10.92 -4.96
C VAL A 14 -20.15 -9.81 -3.95
N TRP A 15 -19.08 -9.92 -3.18
CA TRP A 15 -18.64 -8.87 -2.27
C TRP A 15 -17.96 -7.77 -3.10
N LEU A 16 -18.55 -6.58 -3.11
CA LEU A 16 -17.98 -5.37 -3.70
C LEU A 16 -17.77 -4.35 -2.58
N ALA A 17 -16.60 -3.74 -2.53
CA ALA A 17 -16.33 -2.56 -1.71
C ALA A 17 -16.87 -1.29 -2.39
N GLU A 18 -17.01 -0.20 -1.63
CA GLU A 18 -17.33 1.12 -2.22
C GLU A 18 -16.29 1.55 -3.26
N ASP A 19 -15.02 1.18 -3.02
CA ASP A 19 -13.88 1.48 -3.89
C ASP A 19 -13.96 0.77 -5.25
N ASP A 20 -14.56 -0.43 -5.35
CA ASP A 20 -14.67 -1.19 -6.61
C ASP A 20 -15.60 -0.50 -7.63
N LEU A 21 -16.50 0.34 -7.14
CA LEU A 21 -17.44 1.15 -7.94
C LEU A 21 -17.21 2.65 -7.75
N GLY A 22 -16.08 3.04 -7.17
CA GLY A 22 -15.71 4.42 -6.88
C GLY A 22 -15.16 5.18 -8.09
N CYS A 23 -15.40 6.49 -8.14
CA CYS A 23 -14.71 7.37 -9.07
C CYS A 23 -13.52 8.05 -8.40
N ILE A 24 -12.29 7.73 -8.83
CA ILE A 24 -11.04 8.29 -8.28
C ILE A 24 -10.94 9.83 -8.29
N ILE A 25 -11.74 10.54 -9.10
CA ILE A 25 -11.74 12.01 -9.14
C ILE A 25 -12.54 12.62 -7.99
N CYS A 26 -13.76 12.12 -7.72
CA CYS A 26 -14.65 12.67 -6.68
C CYS A 26 -14.72 11.82 -5.40
N GLN A 27 -14.15 10.60 -5.41
CA GLN A 27 -14.15 9.65 -4.28
C GLN A 27 -15.55 9.23 -3.83
N GLU A 28 -16.50 9.20 -4.78
CA GLU A 28 -17.89 8.80 -4.60
C GLU A 28 -18.22 7.67 -5.59
N LEU A 29 -19.25 6.87 -5.28
CA LEU A 29 -19.78 5.85 -6.20
C LEU A 29 -20.10 6.46 -7.57
N LEU A 30 -19.70 5.76 -8.64
CA LEU A 30 -19.82 6.21 -10.03
C LEU A 30 -21.23 6.71 -10.37
N ASP A 31 -21.36 8.00 -10.69
CA ASP A 31 -22.56 8.61 -11.23
C ASP A 31 -22.34 9.01 -12.69
N TRP A 32 -23.18 8.47 -13.57
CA TRP A 32 -22.97 8.46 -15.02
C TRP A 32 -21.51 8.05 -15.36
N PRO A 33 -21.11 6.79 -15.10
CA PRO A 33 -19.79 6.30 -15.46
C PRO A 33 -19.57 6.40 -16.97
N ALA A 34 -18.45 6.98 -17.36
CA ALA A 34 -17.94 7.00 -18.72
C ALA A 34 -16.59 6.29 -18.75
N THR A 35 -16.50 5.24 -19.58
CA THR A 35 -15.29 4.44 -19.76
C THR A 35 -14.45 5.03 -20.89
N LEU A 36 -13.18 5.31 -20.62
CA LEU A 36 -12.20 5.76 -21.62
C LEU A 36 -11.64 4.58 -22.43
N PRO A 37 -11.01 4.80 -23.60
CA PRO A 37 -10.44 3.71 -24.42
C PRO A 37 -9.44 2.81 -23.68
N CYS A 38 -8.77 3.36 -22.67
CA CYS A 38 -7.84 2.66 -21.77
C CYS A 38 -8.53 1.80 -20.68
N GLY A 39 -9.84 1.54 -20.78
CA GLY A 39 -10.63 0.74 -19.83
C GLY A 39 -11.03 1.43 -18.52
N HIS A 40 -10.39 2.54 -18.14
CA HIS A 40 -10.69 3.25 -16.90
C HIS A 40 -12.01 4.03 -16.96
N SER A 41 -12.77 4.03 -15.87
CA SER A 41 -14.12 4.60 -15.80
C SER A 41 -14.26 5.68 -14.73
N PHE A 42 -14.98 6.76 -15.06
CA PHE A 42 -15.10 7.95 -14.20
C PHE A 42 -16.50 8.56 -14.32
N CYS A 43 -16.96 9.31 -13.32
CA CYS A 43 -18.18 10.11 -13.45
C CYS A 43 -18.02 11.12 -14.59
N ARG A 44 -19.03 11.23 -15.47
CA ARG A 44 -19.00 12.15 -16.62
C ARG A 44 -18.68 13.58 -16.21
N HIS A 45 -19.35 14.10 -15.19
CA HIS A 45 -19.14 15.47 -14.71
C HIS A 45 -17.69 15.70 -14.24
N CYS A 46 -17.04 14.67 -13.68
CA CYS A 46 -15.65 14.76 -13.23
C CYS A 46 -14.67 14.85 -14.41
N LEU A 47 -14.91 14.12 -15.51
CA LEU A 47 -14.12 14.26 -16.75
C LEU A 47 -14.38 15.61 -17.43
N GLU A 48 -15.64 16.04 -17.52
CA GLU A 48 -16.01 17.34 -18.09
C GLU A 48 -15.41 18.51 -17.29
N GLY A 49 -15.43 18.44 -15.96
CA GLY A 49 -14.80 19.41 -15.07
C GLY A 49 -13.28 19.43 -15.20
N LEU A 50 -12.62 18.25 -15.23
CA LEU A 50 -11.17 18.13 -15.37
C LEU A 50 -10.67 18.68 -16.73
N TRP A 51 -11.37 18.37 -17.82
CA TRP A 51 -11.01 18.84 -19.16
C TRP A 51 -11.45 20.29 -19.41
N GLY A 52 -12.52 20.76 -18.77
CA GLY A 52 -12.98 22.15 -18.87
C GLY A 52 -12.14 23.16 -18.08
N ALA A 53 -11.52 22.75 -16.96
CA ALA A 53 -10.78 23.65 -16.06
C ALA A 53 -9.38 24.06 -16.54
N ARG A 54 -8.90 23.56 -17.70
CA ARG A 54 -7.57 23.89 -18.23
C ARG A 54 -7.65 24.36 -19.69
N GLY A 55 -7.53 25.68 -19.89
CA GLY A 55 -7.63 26.30 -21.21
C GLY A 55 -6.59 25.80 -22.23
N ALA A 56 -7.06 25.59 -23.46
CA ALA A 56 -6.32 25.60 -24.72
C ALA A 56 -4.85 25.13 -24.68
N GLY A 57 -4.58 23.87 -24.31
CA GLY A 57 -3.19 23.42 -24.21
C GLY A 57 -2.87 21.93 -24.31
N ARG A 58 -3.52 21.02 -23.56
CA ARG A 58 -3.04 19.62 -23.47
C ARG A 58 -4.13 18.53 -23.40
N ARG A 59 -3.88 17.51 -24.23
CA ARG A 59 -4.40 16.12 -24.37
C ARG A 59 -5.45 15.65 -23.36
N TRP A 60 -6.52 15.05 -23.91
CA TRP A 60 -7.67 14.57 -23.15
C TRP A 60 -7.30 13.18 -22.62
N ALA A 61 -6.48 13.22 -21.58
CA ALA A 61 -5.83 12.07 -20.98
C ALA A 61 -6.70 11.45 -19.89
N CYS A 62 -6.54 10.13 -19.73
CA CYS A 62 -7.03 9.38 -18.60
C CYS A 62 -6.36 9.89 -17.31
N PRO A 63 -7.13 10.22 -16.26
CA PRO A 63 -6.60 10.56 -14.94
C PRO A 63 -5.63 9.50 -14.39
N THR A 64 -5.99 8.21 -14.55
CA THR A 64 -5.22 7.08 -14.00
C THR A 64 -3.96 6.79 -14.85
N CYS A 65 -4.11 6.20 -16.04
CA CYS A 65 -2.97 5.74 -16.83
C CYS A 65 -2.31 6.81 -17.72
N ARG A 66 -2.80 8.05 -17.73
CA ARG A 66 -2.31 9.19 -18.54
C ARG A 66 -2.38 9.02 -20.07
N GLU A 67 -2.79 7.86 -20.56
CA GLU A 67 -3.08 7.61 -21.98
C GLU A 67 -4.20 8.55 -22.47
N GLY A 68 -4.06 9.17 -23.63
CA GLY A 68 -4.92 10.29 -24.01
C GLY A 68 -5.06 10.53 -25.50
N ALA A 69 -6.23 11.02 -25.89
CA ALA A 69 -6.56 11.33 -27.27
C ALA A 69 -6.05 12.71 -27.69
N ALA A 70 -5.73 12.84 -28.99
CA ALA A 70 -5.40 14.12 -29.63
C ALA A 70 -6.64 14.99 -29.92
N GLN A 71 -7.84 14.39 -29.88
CA GLN A 71 -9.14 15.05 -30.04
C GLN A 71 -10.05 14.69 -28.87
N GLN A 72 -11.16 15.43 -28.70
CA GLN A 72 -12.11 15.17 -27.62
C GLN A 72 -12.84 13.83 -27.79
N PRO A 73 -12.66 12.86 -26.87
CA PRO A 73 -13.44 11.62 -26.91
C PRO A 73 -14.90 11.92 -26.55
N ARG A 74 -15.83 11.32 -27.30
CA ARG A 74 -17.26 11.37 -26.98
C ARG A 74 -17.56 10.43 -25.82
N LEU A 75 -17.76 10.99 -24.63
CA LEU A 75 -18.14 10.23 -23.44
C LEU A 75 -19.49 9.54 -23.67
N ARG A 76 -19.53 8.22 -23.47
CA ARG A 76 -20.74 7.40 -23.47
C ARG A 76 -20.94 6.80 -22.08
N LYS A 77 -22.20 6.67 -21.67
CA LYS A 77 -22.55 6.04 -20.39
C LYS A 77 -22.26 4.55 -20.46
N ASN A 78 -21.47 4.04 -19.53
CA ASN A 78 -21.37 2.61 -19.28
C ASN A 78 -22.59 2.18 -18.46
N THR A 79 -23.58 1.59 -19.12
CA THR A 79 -24.83 1.17 -18.45
C THR A 79 -24.60 0.09 -17.42
N LEU A 80 -23.67 -0.85 -17.66
CA LEU A 80 -23.38 -1.94 -16.72
C LEU A 80 -22.79 -1.43 -15.40
N LEU A 81 -21.83 -0.50 -15.46
CA LEU A 81 -21.27 0.11 -14.25
C LEU A 81 -22.29 0.98 -13.51
N GLN A 82 -23.19 1.66 -14.23
CA GLN A 82 -24.30 2.36 -13.59
C GLN A 82 -25.22 1.37 -12.87
N ASP A 83 -25.63 0.29 -13.54
CA ASP A 83 -26.55 -0.70 -12.97
C ASP A 83 -25.96 -1.38 -11.73
N LEU A 84 -24.64 -1.58 -11.69
CA LEU A 84 -23.90 -2.05 -10.51
C LEU A 84 -23.89 -1.00 -9.39
N ALA A 85 -23.50 0.25 -9.69
CA ALA A 85 -23.51 1.35 -8.71
C ALA A 85 -24.91 1.59 -8.11
N ASP A 86 -25.97 1.50 -8.92
CA ASP A 86 -27.34 1.68 -8.47
C ASP A 86 -27.88 0.47 -7.68
N LYS A 87 -27.40 -0.76 -7.96
CA LYS A 87 -27.66 -1.92 -7.10
C LYS A 87 -26.97 -1.75 -5.74
N TYR A 88 -25.70 -1.36 -5.73
CA TYR A 88 -24.94 -1.09 -4.52
C TYR A 88 -25.62 -0.02 -3.64
N ARG A 89 -25.98 1.13 -4.25
CA ARG A 89 -26.72 2.22 -3.57
C ARG A 89 -28.05 1.78 -2.95
N ARG A 90 -28.73 0.76 -3.49
CA ARG A 90 -29.95 0.20 -2.90
C ARG A 90 -29.62 -0.70 -1.71
N ALA A 91 -28.71 -1.65 -1.87
CA ALA A 91 -28.29 -2.55 -0.80
C ALA A 91 -27.75 -1.78 0.42
N ALA A 92 -26.92 -0.75 0.22
CA ALA A 92 -26.41 0.10 1.29
C ALA A 92 -27.53 0.81 2.07
N ARG A 93 -28.58 1.30 1.38
CA ARG A 93 -29.74 1.94 2.03
C ARG A 93 -30.65 0.94 2.76
N GLU A 94 -30.76 -0.29 2.24
CA GLU A 94 -31.52 -1.36 2.90
C GLU A 94 -30.84 -1.81 4.19
N LEU A 95 -29.50 -1.83 4.23
CA LEU A 95 -28.69 -2.03 5.44
C LEU A 95 -28.88 -0.90 6.46
N GLU A 96 -28.86 0.37 6.03
CA GLU A 96 -29.10 1.53 6.92
C GLU A 96 -30.55 1.62 7.42
N ALA A 97 -31.55 1.16 6.65
CA ALA A 97 -32.95 1.18 7.05
C ALA A 97 -33.32 0.03 8.02
N GLY A 98 -32.49 -1.01 8.12
CA GLY A 98 -32.73 -2.17 8.98
C GLY A 98 -32.51 -1.93 10.47
N SER A 99 -31.85 -0.84 10.88
CA SER A 99 -31.49 -0.58 12.28
C SER A 99 -32.54 0.18 13.10
N ASP A 100 -33.55 0.79 12.47
CA ASP A 100 -34.50 1.72 13.14
C ASP A 100 -35.87 1.10 13.49
N SER A 101 -36.12 -0.18 13.19
CA SER A 101 -37.43 -0.83 13.37
C SER A 101 -37.65 -1.47 14.76
N ALA A 102 -37.32 -0.74 15.83
CA ALA A 102 -37.52 -1.19 17.22
C ALA A 102 -38.13 -0.10 18.15
N ALA A 103 -39.18 0.60 17.71
CA ALA A 103 -39.99 1.47 18.57
C ALA A 103 -41.48 1.31 18.29
N CYS A 104 -42.23 0.78 19.28
CA CYS A 104 -43.69 0.60 19.18
C CYS A 104 -44.43 1.95 19.25
N PRO A 105 -45.52 2.15 18.50
CA PRO A 105 -46.30 3.39 18.55
C PRO A 105 -47.32 3.42 19.71
N GLY A 106 -47.32 4.50 20.48
CA GLY A 106 -48.41 4.91 21.38
C GLY A 106 -49.24 6.08 20.79
N PRO A 107 -50.54 6.23 21.11
CA PRO A 107 -51.47 6.95 20.22
C PRO A 107 -51.85 8.39 20.62
N GLY A 108 -52.19 9.21 19.61
CA GLY A 108 -52.94 10.49 19.74
C GLY A 108 -52.11 11.71 20.20
N SER A 109 -52.18 12.90 19.60
CA SER A 109 -53.33 13.55 18.93
C SER A 109 -52.88 14.56 17.84
N SER A 110 -53.82 14.98 16.97
CA SER A 110 -53.56 15.79 15.76
C SER A 110 -53.76 17.33 15.96
N PRO A 111 -53.91 18.18 14.92
CA PRO A 111 -52.78 18.86 14.26
C PRO A 111 -52.89 20.40 14.22
N GLY A 112 -51.80 21.09 13.89
CA GLY A 112 -51.77 22.55 13.64
C GLY A 112 -50.93 22.93 12.41
N SER A 113 -51.54 23.59 11.44
CA SER A 113 -51.00 23.78 10.08
C SER A 113 -50.38 25.17 9.85
N SER A 114 -49.18 25.24 9.25
CA SER A 114 -48.81 26.28 8.27
C SER A 114 -47.44 26.00 7.62
N LEU A 115 -47.37 26.04 6.29
CA LEU A 115 -46.18 25.72 5.48
C LEU A 115 -45.44 26.97 5.01
N THR A 116 -44.11 27.01 5.19
CA THR A 116 -43.16 27.61 4.22
C THR A 116 -41.81 26.88 4.32
N PRO A 117 -41.22 26.36 3.21
CA PRO A 117 -39.96 25.62 3.27
C PRO A 117 -38.73 26.53 3.24
N ARG A 118 -37.82 26.33 4.21
CA ARG A 118 -36.44 26.83 4.20
C ARG A 118 -35.52 25.62 3.99
N PRO A 119 -34.42 25.71 3.20
CA PRO A 119 -33.59 24.54 2.92
C PRO A 119 -32.93 23.99 4.21
N PRO A 120 -32.92 22.67 4.42
CA PRO A 120 -32.35 22.08 5.62
C PRO A 120 -30.83 22.14 5.58
N ARG A 121 -30.22 22.73 6.63
CA ARG A 121 -28.83 22.42 6.98
C ARG A 121 -28.79 20.97 7.46
N ARG A 122 -27.96 20.12 6.86
CA ARG A 122 -27.75 18.74 7.34
C ARG A 122 -27.27 18.77 8.80
N PRO A 123 -27.85 17.96 9.71
CA PRO A 123 -27.20 17.64 10.97
C PRO A 123 -25.87 16.93 10.70
N ALA A 124 -24.89 17.13 11.59
CA ALA A 124 -23.68 16.30 11.56
C ALA A 124 -24.08 14.86 11.95
N LEU A 125 -23.81 13.90 11.06
CA LEU A 125 -23.99 12.48 11.37
C LEU A 125 -22.92 12.06 12.37
N GLN A 126 -23.29 12.04 13.64
CA GLN A 126 -22.49 11.46 14.70
C GLN A 126 -22.56 9.93 14.56
N ARG A 127 -21.65 9.35 13.76
CA ARG A 127 -21.52 7.91 13.58
C ARG A 127 -21.26 7.25 14.93
N VAL A 128 -22.26 6.55 15.47
CA VAL A 128 -22.04 5.52 16.50
C VAL A 128 -21.38 4.35 15.80
N ALA A 129 -20.08 4.18 16.00
CA ALA A 129 -19.39 2.98 15.57
C ALA A 129 -19.73 1.84 16.54
N VAL A 130 -20.31 0.75 16.04
CA VAL A 130 -20.25 -0.52 16.77
C VAL A 130 -18.82 -1.03 16.60
N GLU A 131 -17.99 -0.73 17.59
CA GLU A 131 -16.61 -1.16 17.63
C GLU A 131 -16.58 -2.65 17.99
N LYS A 132 -16.46 -3.52 16.97
CA LYS A 132 -16.21 -4.96 17.18
C LYS A 132 -15.01 -5.12 18.10
N SER A 133 -15.08 -6.07 19.03
CA SER A 133 -13.98 -6.27 19.96
C SER A 133 -12.73 -6.73 19.20
N ILE A 134 -11.53 -6.35 19.66
CA ILE A 134 -10.29 -6.77 18.99
C ILE A 134 -10.13 -8.31 19.01
N THR A 135 -10.78 -8.99 19.96
CA THR A 135 -10.87 -10.46 20.01
C THR A 135 -11.78 -11.03 18.93
N GLU A 136 -12.94 -10.43 18.67
CA GLU A 136 -13.88 -10.80 17.60
C GLU A 136 -13.22 -10.62 16.21
N VAL A 137 -12.55 -9.48 15.97
CA VAL A 137 -11.78 -9.25 14.74
C VAL A 137 -10.59 -10.22 14.61
N GLY A 138 -9.96 -10.60 15.72
CA GLY A 138 -8.88 -11.59 15.75
C GLY A 138 -9.37 -13.02 15.43
N GLN A 139 -10.57 -13.38 15.87
CA GLN A 139 -11.21 -14.66 15.54
C GLN A 139 -11.61 -14.69 14.05
N GLU A 140 -12.27 -13.66 13.53
CA GLU A 140 -12.62 -13.55 12.10
C GLU A 140 -11.39 -13.64 11.18
N LEU A 141 -10.26 -13.03 11.58
CA LEU A 141 -9.01 -13.11 10.84
C LEU A 141 -8.37 -14.51 10.90
N THR A 142 -8.53 -15.23 12.02
CA THR A 142 -8.02 -16.60 12.17
C THR A 142 -8.81 -17.58 11.29
N GLU A 143 -10.14 -17.49 11.27
CA GLU A 143 -10.99 -18.29 10.38
C GLU A 143 -10.67 -18.03 8.88
N LEU A 144 -10.41 -16.76 8.52
CA LEU A 144 -10.08 -16.40 7.14
C LEU A 144 -8.71 -16.98 6.70
N VAL A 145 -7.72 -17.00 7.59
CA VAL A 145 -6.40 -17.62 7.32
C VAL A 145 -6.53 -19.14 7.22
N GLU A 146 -7.33 -19.79 8.07
CA GLU A 146 -7.60 -21.22 7.99
C GLU A 146 -8.25 -21.61 6.65
N HIS A 147 -9.24 -20.84 6.19
CA HIS A 147 -9.85 -21.05 4.89
C HIS A 147 -8.87 -20.85 3.72
N LEU A 148 -7.95 -19.87 3.82
CA LEU A 148 -6.87 -19.68 2.84
C LEU A 148 -5.90 -20.87 2.78
N VAL A 149 -5.49 -21.40 3.93
CA VAL A 149 -4.64 -22.60 4.02
C VAL A 149 -5.33 -23.80 3.36
N ASP A 150 -6.62 -24.02 3.62
CA ASP A 150 -7.37 -25.12 3.01
C ASP A 150 -7.61 -24.96 1.51
N ILE A 151 -7.80 -23.73 1.01
CA ILE A 151 -7.84 -23.46 -0.43
C ILE A 151 -6.50 -23.81 -1.08
N VAL A 152 -5.38 -23.39 -0.53
CA VAL A 152 -4.05 -23.68 -1.09
C VAL A 152 -3.72 -25.18 -1.01
N ARG A 153 -4.08 -25.85 0.08
CA ARG A 153 -3.97 -27.31 0.27
C ARG A 153 -4.84 -28.09 -0.73
N SER A 154 -6.06 -27.63 -1.00
CA SER A 154 -6.95 -28.18 -2.03
C SER A 154 -6.36 -28.03 -3.43
N LEU A 155 -5.79 -26.85 -3.75
CA LEU A 155 -5.13 -26.60 -5.03
C LEU A 155 -3.86 -27.46 -5.24
N GLN A 156 -3.16 -27.85 -4.17
CA GLN A 156 -2.06 -28.83 -4.26
C GLN A 156 -2.57 -30.24 -4.56
N ASN A 157 -3.67 -30.67 -3.92
CA ASN A 157 -4.21 -32.02 -4.04
C ASN A 157 -4.96 -32.30 -5.35
N GLN A 158 -5.31 -31.27 -6.13
CA GLN A 158 -6.04 -31.39 -7.41
C GLN A 158 -5.15 -31.71 -8.64
N ARG A 159 -3.90 -32.16 -8.46
CA ARG A 159 -3.11 -32.71 -9.59
C ARG A 159 -3.61 -34.10 -9.99
N PRO A 160 -3.87 -34.37 -11.29
CA PRO A 160 -4.21 -35.72 -11.73
C PRO A 160 -3.06 -36.71 -11.50
N LEU A 161 -3.36 -37.80 -10.79
CA LEU A 161 -2.60 -39.04 -10.80
C LEU A 161 -2.99 -39.87 -12.04
N SER A 162 -1.97 -40.36 -12.76
CA SER A 162 -1.91 -41.56 -13.63
C SER A 162 -0.80 -41.34 -14.68
N GLU A 163 0.06 -42.30 -15.01
CA GLU A 163 0.18 -43.69 -14.55
C GLU A 163 1.59 -44.21 -14.84
N SER A 164 2.06 -45.20 -14.06
CA SER A 164 3.31 -45.92 -14.31
C SER A 164 3.00 -47.38 -14.64
N GLY A 165 3.37 -47.84 -15.84
CA GLY A 165 3.22 -49.24 -16.28
C GLY A 165 4.16 -49.56 -17.47
N PRO A 166 4.73 -50.77 -17.58
CA PRO A 166 6.03 -50.95 -18.24
C PRO A 166 6.00 -51.54 -19.66
N ASP A 167 7.11 -51.28 -20.37
CA ASP A 167 7.80 -52.03 -21.44
C ASP A 167 7.05 -52.79 -22.55
N ASN A 168 7.58 -52.56 -23.76
CA ASN A 168 7.96 -53.51 -24.81
C ASN A 168 7.23 -53.51 -26.18
N GLU A 169 8.05 -53.74 -27.22
CA GLU A 169 7.78 -54.19 -28.60
C GLU A 169 7.25 -53.25 -29.72
N LEU A 170 8.17 -53.04 -30.69
CA LEU A 170 8.02 -53.17 -32.16
C LEU A 170 7.21 -52.16 -33.01
N SER A 171 7.98 -51.31 -33.71
CA SER A 171 8.10 -51.23 -35.19
C SER A 171 6.91 -51.59 -36.10
N ILE A 172 6.57 -50.71 -37.08
CA ILE A 172 6.79 -50.94 -38.54
C ILE A 172 6.29 -49.79 -39.46
N LEU A 173 7.13 -49.44 -40.46
CA LEU A 173 6.96 -48.74 -41.76
C LEU A 173 5.79 -47.77 -42.06
N GLY A 174 6.10 -46.69 -42.82
CA GLY A 174 5.11 -45.96 -43.63
C GLY A 174 5.62 -44.74 -44.43
N LYS A 175 6.35 -44.96 -45.54
CA LYS A 175 6.98 -43.92 -46.39
C LYS A 175 6.07 -42.74 -46.84
N VAL A 176 6.57 -41.53 -46.62
CA VAL A 176 6.66 -40.36 -47.53
C VAL A 176 6.04 -40.51 -48.94
N PHE A 177 5.10 -39.62 -49.33
CA PHE A 177 5.33 -38.60 -50.38
C PHE A 177 4.18 -37.57 -50.57
N SER A 178 4.59 -36.28 -50.63
CA SER A 178 4.04 -35.18 -51.45
C SER A 178 2.56 -34.72 -51.34
N SER A 179 2.34 -33.59 -50.68
CA SER A 179 2.02 -32.30 -51.32
C SER A 179 1.75 -31.22 -50.26
N GLY A 180 2.11 -29.96 -50.52
CA GLY A 180 2.06 -28.90 -49.51
C GLY A 180 0.83 -28.01 -49.61
N VAL A 181 0.29 -27.62 -48.44
CA VAL A 181 0.04 -26.23 -48.01
C VAL A 181 0.03 -26.28 -46.47
N ASP A 182 0.85 -25.49 -45.77
CA ASP A 182 0.89 -25.51 -44.29
C ASP A 182 0.36 -24.22 -43.67
N LEU A 183 -0.77 -24.35 -42.96
CA LEU A 183 -1.42 -23.32 -42.15
C LEU A 183 -2.22 -23.99 -41.01
N SER A 184 -1.57 -24.42 -39.92
CA SER A 184 -2.26 -24.64 -38.64
C SER A 184 -1.35 -24.70 -37.41
N MET A 185 -1.29 -23.58 -36.68
CA MET A 185 -1.29 -23.48 -35.21
C MET A 185 -0.89 -24.72 -34.38
N THR A 186 0.34 -24.74 -33.85
CA THR A 186 0.70 -25.56 -32.69
C THR A 186 0.49 -24.77 -31.40
N SER A 187 -0.28 -25.34 -30.47
CA SER A 187 -0.43 -24.79 -29.11
C SER A 187 0.84 -25.02 -28.29
N PRO A 188 1.39 -24.00 -27.58
CA PRO A 188 2.49 -24.22 -26.65
C PRO A 188 2.02 -25.06 -25.45
N LYS A 189 2.62 -26.24 -25.25
CA LYS A 189 2.47 -26.97 -23.99
C LYS A 189 3.15 -26.16 -22.87
N LEU A 190 2.37 -25.73 -21.88
CA LEU A 190 2.87 -25.05 -20.69
C LEU A 190 3.72 -25.99 -19.84
N LEU A 191 5.04 -25.89 -19.97
CA LEU A 191 5.99 -26.43 -19.00
C LEU A 191 5.96 -25.55 -17.75
N ILE A 192 5.14 -25.92 -16.77
CA ILE A 192 5.16 -25.30 -15.44
C ILE A 192 6.41 -25.80 -14.71
N SER A 193 7.43 -24.96 -14.61
CA SER A 193 8.70 -25.26 -13.93
C SER A 193 8.53 -25.52 -12.43
N ASP A 194 9.45 -26.28 -11.84
CA ASP A 194 9.51 -26.57 -10.39
C ASP A 194 9.45 -25.33 -9.49
N THR A 195 9.82 -24.17 -10.01
CA THR A 195 9.68 -22.84 -9.37
C THR A 195 8.25 -22.53 -8.94
N ALA A 196 7.22 -23.07 -9.61
CA ALA A 196 5.83 -22.91 -9.17
C ALA A 196 5.51 -23.78 -7.95
N ALA A 197 5.98 -25.03 -7.92
CA ALA A 197 5.76 -25.95 -6.80
C ALA A 197 6.52 -25.52 -5.53
N GLY A 198 7.72 -24.92 -5.69
CA GLY A 198 8.43 -24.26 -4.59
C GLY A 198 7.60 -23.15 -3.96
N ARG A 199 7.22 -22.13 -4.75
CA ARG A 199 6.46 -20.97 -4.28
C ARG A 199 5.15 -21.32 -3.58
N ILE A 200 4.46 -22.39 -3.96
CA ILE A 200 3.22 -22.81 -3.27
C ILE A 200 3.51 -23.43 -1.89
N ARG A 201 4.66 -24.12 -1.72
CA ARG A 201 5.09 -24.57 -0.38
C ARG A 201 5.52 -23.40 0.49
N ASP A 202 6.27 -22.45 -0.07
CA ASP A 202 6.69 -21.24 0.64
C ASP A 202 5.46 -20.45 1.14
N ILE A 203 4.44 -20.27 0.28
CA ILE A 203 3.16 -19.63 0.63
C ILE A 203 2.40 -20.40 1.73
N LEU A 204 2.39 -21.75 1.71
CA LEU A 204 1.77 -22.51 2.80
C LEU A 204 2.49 -22.30 4.13
N GLN A 205 3.83 -22.32 4.12
CA GLN A 205 4.63 -22.13 5.31
C GLN A 205 4.43 -20.71 5.90
N ASP A 206 4.41 -19.69 5.05
CA ASP A 206 4.10 -18.30 5.45
C ASP A 206 2.69 -18.19 6.07
N LEU A 207 1.69 -18.87 5.50
CA LEU A 207 0.32 -18.85 6.01
C LEU A 207 0.17 -19.59 7.35
N GLU A 208 0.82 -20.75 7.50
CA GLU A 208 0.85 -21.51 8.76
C GLU A 208 1.58 -20.72 9.87
N GLU A 209 2.66 -19.99 9.54
CA GLU A 209 3.35 -19.10 10.49
C GLU A 209 2.48 -17.88 10.89
N ILE A 210 1.72 -17.32 9.95
CA ILE A 210 0.75 -16.25 10.24
C ILE A 210 -0.37 -16.76 11.18
N GLN A 211 -0.87 -17.99 10.96
CA GLN A 211 -1.92 -18.59 11.77
C GLN A 211 -1.49 -18.76 13.24
N GLU A 212 -0.30 -19.30 13.50
CA GLU A 212 0.23 -19.44 14.87
C GLU A 212 0.43 -18.06 15.54
N LYS A 213 1.02 -17.09 14.82
CA LYS A 213 1.19 -15.73 15.35
C LYS A 213 -0.14 -15.03 15.66
N LEU A 214 -1.19 -15.28 14.89
CA LEU A 214 -2.52 -14.74 15.21
C LEU A 214 -3.10 -15.40 16.47
N ARG A 215 -3.02 -16.73 16.58
CA ARG A 215 -3.45 -17.49 17.76
C ARG A 215 -2.73 -17.06 19.04
N GLU A 216 -1.41 -16.90 19.00
CA GLU A 216 -0.62 -16.38 20.12
C GLU A 216 -1.06 -14.97 20.54
N ASN A 217 -1.32 -14.08 19.58
CA ASN A 217 -1.73 -12.69 19.85
C ASN A 217 -3.17 -12.59 20.41
N VAL A 218 -4.07 -13.50 20.03
CA VAL A 218 -5.40 -13.62 20.65
C VAL A 218 -5.27 -14.16 22.08
N ALA A 219 -4.58 -15.29 22.27
CA ALA A 219 -4.43 -15.94 23.58
C ALA A 219 -3.72 -15.05 24.62
N ARG A 220 -2.69 -14.28 24.21
CA ARG A 220 -1.99 -13.33 25.09
C ARG A 220 -2.89 -12.20 25.60
N LYS A 221 -4.04 -11.97 24.96
CA LYS A 221 -5.00 -10.92 25.29
C LYS A 221 -6.18 -11.39 26.15
N GLU A 222 -6.29 -12.70 26.38
CA GLU A 222 -7.31 -13.30 27.26
C GLU A 222 -6.81 -13.49 28.71
N ALA A 223 -5.52 -13.28 28.98
CA ALA A 223 -4.95 -13.31 30.32
C ALA A 223 -5.18 -11.97 31.07
N PRO A 224 -5.76 -11.96 32.28
CA PRO A 224 -6.00 -10.71 33.03
C PRO A 224 -4.70 -10.07 33.53
N GLU A 225 -4.46 -8.81 33.13
CA GLU A 225 -3.41 -7.97 33.72
C GLU A 225 -3.80 -7.52 35.14
N ALA A 226 -3.26 -8.19 36.16
CA ALA A 226 -3.40 -7.75 37.55
C ALA A 226 -2.55 -6.50 37.81
N GLN A 227 -3.21 -5.34 37.92
CA GLN A 227 -2.58 -4.10 38.34
C GLN A 227 -2.36 -4.10 39.87
N THR A 228 -1.12 -3.86 40.31
CA THR A 228 -0.81 -3.63 41.73
C THR A 228 -0.14 -2.28 41.90
N GLN A 229 -0.90 -1.31 42.42
CA GLN A 229 -0.33 -0.08 43.00
C GLN A 229 0.25 -0.40 44.38
N GLY A 230 1.35 0.25 44.74
CA GLY A 230 1.99 0.13 46.05
C GLY A 230 2.77 1.41 46.39
N GLU A 231 2.65 1.86 47.63
CA GLU A 231 2.99 3.22 48.07
C GLU A 231 4.48 3.47 48.40
N LEU A 232 4.83 4.75 48.50
CA LEU A 232 6.09 5.27 49.04
C LEU A 232 6.10 5.23 50.57
N PRO A 233 7.28 5.13 51.22
CA PRO A 233 7.58 6.09 52.30
C PRO A 233 8.99 6.70 52.22
N GLU A 234 9.16 7.87 52.87
CA GLU A 234 10.38 8.70 52.84
C GLU A 234 11.51 8.27 53.80
N ALA A 235 12.77 8.51 53.38
CA ALA A 235 13.90 9.18 54.05
C ALA A 235 14.30 8.82 55.53
N PRO A 236 15.61 8.86 55.92
CA PRO A 236 16.41 10.11 55.92
C PRO A 236 17.92 9.99 55.58
N SER A 237 18.60 11.14 55.63
CA SER A 237 19.88 11.48 54.97
C SER A 237 21.18 11.14 55.72
N SER A 238 22.23 10.73 54.99
CA SER A 238 23.69 10.92 55.26
C SER A 238 24.52 10.38 54.05
N SER A 239 25.80 10.69 53.80
CA SER A 239 26.66 11.86 54.09
C SER A 239 27.93 11.85 53.20
N SER A 240 28.53 13.03 52.96
CA SER A 240 29.97 13.28 52.66
C SER A 240 30.69 12.67 51.43
N CYS A 241 30.96 13.58 50.47
CA CYS A 241 32.22 13.79 49.73
C CYS A 241 32.59 12.91 48.50
N PRO A 242 33.36 13.46 47.51
CA PRO A 242 33.31 13.00 46.12
C PRO A 242 34.58 12.29 45.63
N LEU A 243 34.41 11.46 44.59
CA LEU A 243 35.49 11.04 43.68
C LEU A 243 35.06 11.33 42.23
N PRO A 244 36.00 11.65 41.32
CA PRO A 244 35.68 12.09 39.97
C PRO A 244 35.32 10.89 39.08
N ASP A 245 34.02 10.65 38.86
CA ASP A 245 33.59 9.73 37.83
C ASP A 245 33.85 10.33 36.44
N GLN A 246 34.72 9.68 35.66
CA GLN A 246 34.99 10.06 34.27
C GLN A 246 33.92 9.53 33.33
N SER A 247 32.66 9.89 33.58
CA SER A 247 31.57 9.79 32.61
C SER A 247 31.66 10.94 31.60
N HIS A 248 32.77 10.97 30.84
CA HIS A 248 32.80 11.66 29.55
C HIS A 248 31.63 11.11 28.71
N PRO A 249 30.66 11.94 28.28
CA PRO A 249 29.69 11.50 27.31
C PRO A 249 30.47 11.06 26.07
N ALA A 250 30.25 9.83 25.60
CA ALA A 250 30.90 9.33 24.39
C ALA A 250 30.63 10.34 23.27
N LEU A 251 31.68 11.08 22.89
CA LEU A 251 31.55 12.22 22.00
C LEU A 251 31.15 11.65 20.64
N LYS A 252 29.85 11.75 20.31
CA LYS A 252 29.31 11.28 19.03
C LYS A 252 30.07 11.98 17.93
N ARG A 253 31.03 11.27 17.34
CA ARG A 253 31.89 11.78 16.27
C ARG A 253 30.94 12.21 15.16
N ALA A 254 31.01 13.48 14.77
CA ALA A 254 30.23 13.98 13.64
C ALA A 254 30.55 13.12 12.41
N SER A 255 29.53 12.85 11.59
CA SER A 255 29.71 12.08 10.36
C SER A 255 30.85 12.69 9.52
N GLN A 256 31.67 11.85 8.90
CA GLN A 256 32.68 12.34 7.94
C GLN A 256 32.07 13.13 6.76
N PHE A 257 30.75 13.01 6.56
CA PHE A 257 29.99 13.70 5.54
C PHE A 257 29.30 14.99 6.02
N ALA A 258 29.42 15.35 7.31
CA ALA A 258 28.64 16.43 7.93
C ALA A 258 28.78 17.79 7.23
N GLN A 259 29.95 18.12 6.66
CA GLN A 259 30.16 19.38 5.93
C GLN A 259 29.32 19.52 4.63
N TRP A 260 28.72 18.43 4.15
CA TRP A 260 27.78 18.38 3.02
C TRP A 260 26.35 18.06 3.46
N ALA A 261 26.06 18.16 4.77
CA ALA A 261 24.73 17.90 5.29
C ALA A 261 23.69 18.87 4.71
N ILE A 262 22.60 18.30 4.22
CA ILE A 262 21.38 19.02 3.83
C ILE A 262 20.22 18.59 4.74
N HIS A 263 19.16 19.39 4.74
CA HIS A 263 17.93 19.09 5.49
C HIS A 263 16.73 19.04 4.53
N PRO A 264 16.52 17.91 3.81
CA PRO A 264 15.37 17.75 2.94
C PRO A 264 14.05 17.82 3.72
N THR A 265 12.96 18.13 3.02
CA THR A 265 11.62 18.26 3.58
C THR A 265 10.59 17.58 2.69
N PHE A 266 9.71 16.77 3.29
CA PHE A 266 8.71 15.99 2.59
C PHE A 266 7.77 16.85 1.73
N ASN A 267 7.40 16.35 0.54
CA ASN A 267 6.56 17.09 -0.40
C ASN A 267 5.11 16.60 -0.38
N LEU A 268 4.21 17.42 0.16
CA LEU A 268 2.75 17.19 0.23
C LEU A 268 2.09 16.89 -1.12
N LYS A 269 2.69 17.29 -2.25
CA LYS A 269 2.19 16.94 -3.59
C LYS A 269 2.39 15.46 -3.94
N SER A 270 3.45 14.85 -3.40
CA SER A 270 3.81 13.45 -3.64
C SER A 270 3.25 12.49 -2.59
N LEU A 271 3.05 12.97 -1.36
CA LEU A 271 2.66 12.20 -0.18
C LEU A 271 1.41 11.34 -0.38
N SER A 272 1.52 10.02 -0.23
CA SER A 272 0.38 9.10 -0.26
C SER A 272 -0.75 9.48 0.70
N CYS A 273 -2.00 9.12 0.37
CA CYS A 273 -3.14 9.30 1.27
C CYS A 273 -3.04 8.46 2.56
N SER A 274 -2.27 7.38 2.59
CA SER A 274 -2.04 6.59 3.81
C SER A 274 -0.97 7.18 4.74
N LEU A 275 -0.49 8.39 4.45
CA LEU A 275 0.59 9.05 5.18
C LEU A 275 0.21 10.47 5.62
N GLU A 276 0.73 10.86 6.77
CA GLU A 276 0.69 12.21 7.32
C GLU A 276 2.10 12.78 7.39
N VAL A 277 2.23 14.10 7.22
CA VAL A 277 3.50 14.82 7.39
C VAL A 277 3.31 15.88 8.46
N SER A 278 4.24 15.87 9.41
CA SER A 278 4.39 16.85 10.49
C SER A 278 4.51 18.30 9.98
N THR A 279 4.18 19.26 10.85
CA THR A 279 4.15 20.70 10.49
C THR A 279 5.51 21.25 10.03
N ASP A 280 6.63 20.71 10.51
CA ASP A 280 7.99 21.11 10.09
C ASP A 280 8.45 20.40 8.79
N SER A 281 7.61 19.52 8.24
CA SER A 281 7.87 18.70 7.05
C SER A 281 9.08 17.75 7.17
N ARG A 282 9.49 17.35 8.39
CA ARG A 282 10.66 16.47 8.63
C ARG A 282 10.33 15.10 9.22
N THR A 283 9.11 14.89 9.73
CA THR A 283 8.57 13.57 10.08
C THR A 283 7.43 13.19 9.12
N VAL A 284 7.47 11.96 8.62
CA VAL A 284 6.37 11.30 7.89
C VAL A 284 5.90 10.07 8.66
N THR A 285 4.59 9.92 8.80
CA THR A 285 3.95 8.93 9.68
C THR A 285 2.83 8.20 8.93
N VAL A 286 2.61 6.93 9.24
CA VAL A 286 1.44 6.17 8.77
C VAL A 286 0.18 6.66 9.49
N SER A 287 -0.77 7.17 8.71
CA SER A 287 -2.03 7.72 9.20
C SER A 287 -2.94 6.65 9.81
N GLN A 288 -3.70 6.99 10.85
CA GLN A 288 -4.75 6.12 11.42
C GLN A 288 -5.89 5.84 10.44
N ARG A 289 -6.17 6.78 9.53
CA ARG A 289 -7.18 6.66 8.48
C ARG A 289 -6.67 7.37 7.21
N PRO A 290 -7.05 6.90 6.01
CA PRO A 290 -6.68 7.57 4.76
C PRO A 290 -7.02 9.07 4.79
N GLN A 291 -6.02 9.90 4.48
CA GLN A 291 -6.13 11.34 4.49
C GLN A 291 -6.87 11.85 3.25
N PRO A 292 -7.80 12.81 3.40
CA PRO A 292 -8.61 13.35 2.30
C PRO A 292 -7.82 14.38 1.46
N TYR A 293 -6.60 14.04 1.07
CA TYR A 293 -5.80 14.91 0.21
C TYR A 293 -6.42 15.01 -1.19
N ARG A 294 -6.31 16.20 -1.80
CA ARG A 294 -6.73 16.39 -3.19
C ARG A 294 -5.99 15.44 -4.12
N TRP A 295 -6.77 14.82 -5.01
CA TRP A 295 -6.26 13.97 -6.09
C TRP A 295 -5.25 14.74 -6.95
N SER A 296 -4.16 14.07 -7.31
CA SER A 296 -3.06 14.60 -8.11
C SER A 296 -2.31 13.44 -8.75
N CYS A 297 -1.98 13.54 -10.04
CA CYS A 297 -1.10 12.56 -10.69
C CYS A 297 0.36 12.63 -10.21
N GLU A 298 0.73 13.61 -9.38
CA GLU A 298 2.03 13.69 -8.70
C GLU A 298 2.07 12.89 -7.38
N ARG A 299 0.92 12.42 -6.88
CA ARG A 299 0.78 11.69 -5.60
C ARG A 299 0.96 10.19 -5.79
N PHE A 300 1.68 9.53 -4.89
CA PHE A 300 1.77 8.06 -4.89
C PHE A 300 0.46 7.41 -4.43
N SER A 301 0.09 6.31 -5.10
CA SER A 301 -0.99 5.41 -4.68
C SER A 301 -0.55 4.54 -3.50
N THR A 302 0.66 3.96 -3.54
CA THR A 302 1.31 3.31 -2.39
C THR A 302 1.78 4.34 -1.34
N SER A 303 2.03 3.89 -0.10
CA SER A 303 2.52 4.66 1.06
C SER A 303 3.95 5.23 0.93
N GLN A 304 4.18 6.03 -0.11
CA GLN A 304 5.47 6.61 -0.50
C GLN A 304 5.43 8.15 -0.48
N VAL A 305 6.60 8.78 -0.40
CA VAL A 305 6.79 10.23 -0.49
C VAL A 305 8.17 10.60 -1.04
N LEU A 306 8.25 11.69 -1.80
CA LEU A 306 9.50 12.36 -2.18
C LEU A 306 9.71 13.63 -1.35
N CYS A 307 10.96 14.02 -1.15
CA CYS A 307 11.30 15.36 -0.68
C CYS A 307 11.14 16.42 -1.77
N SER A 308 10.98 17.67 -1.36
CA SER A 308 10.75 18.82 -2.25
C SER A 308 12.01 19.25 -3.00
N GLN A 309 13.19 18.95 -2.43
CA GLN A 309 14.50 19.29 -2.94
C GLN A 309 14.89 18.35 -4.09
N ALA A 310 15.06 18.90 -5.28
CA ALA A 310 15.69 18.25 -6.42
C ALA A 310 17.20 18.47 -6.38
N LEU A 311 17.99 17.40 -6.51
CA LEU A 311 19.44 17.42 -6.46
C LEU A 311 20.00 17.22 -7.88
N PHE A 312 20.75 18.20 -8.38
CA PHE A 312 21.20 18.28 -9.78
C PHE A 312 22.72 18.13 -9.95
N SER A 313 23.50 18.55 -8.95
CA SER A 313 24.96 18.58 -8.98
C SER A 313 25.53 18.62 -7.56
N GLY A 314 26.83 18.34 -7.42
CA GLY A 314 27.53 18.46 -6.14
C GLY A 314 27.38 17.25 -5.21
N LYS A 315 27.71 17.48 -3.94
CA LYS A 315 27.78 16.47 -2.88
C LYS A 315 26.77 16.79 -1.78
N HIS A 316 25.98 15.79 -1.39
CA HIS A 316 24.85 15.92 -0.47
C HIS A 316 24.82 14.78 0.52
N TYR A 317 24.53 15.08 1.79
CA TYR A 317 24.38 14.10 2.85
C TYR A 317 23.11 14.35 3.66
N TRP A 318 22.38 13.31 4.04
CA TRP A 318 21.29 13.41 5.02
C TRP A 318 21.11 12.12 5.81
N GLU A 319 20.63 12.24 7.04
CA GLU A 319 20.34 11.11 7.93
C GLU A 319 18.83 10.91 8.14
N VAL A 320 18.41 9.65 8.23
CA VAL A 320 17.02 9.25 8.47
C VAL A 320 16.96 8.32 9.67
N ASP A 321 16.13 8.65 10.66
CA ASP A 321 15.80 7.78 11.80
C ASP A 321 14.72 6.78 11.37
N THR A 322 15.00 5.49 11.52
CA THR A 322 14.15 4.38 11.09
C THR A 322 13.68 3.49 12.24
N ARG A 323 14.02 3.85 13.50
CA ARG A 323 13.74 3.04 14.70
C ARG A 323 12.25 2.79 14.93
N ASN A 324 11.42 3.78 14.60
CA ASN A 324 9.98 3.77 14.84
C ASN A 324 9.15 3.41 13.60
N CYS A 325 9.71 2.70 12.62
CA CYS A 325 8.96 2.13 11.50
C CYS A 325 9.27 0.64 11.37
N SER A 326 8.26 -0.24 11.39
CA SER A 326 8.50 -1.70 11.34
C SER A 326 9.12 -2.16 10.02
N HIS A 327 8.64 -1.64 8.89
CA HIS A 327 9.17 -1.91 7.55
C HIS A 327 9.21 -0.63 6.72
N TRP A 328 10.34 -0.38 6.07
CA TRP A 328 10.64 0.89 5.42
C TRP A 328 11.60 0.71 4.26
N ALA A 329 11.61 1.64 3.31
CA ALA A 329 12.72 1.87 2.41
C ALA A 329 13.09 3.36 2.37
N VAL A 330 14.38 3.65 2.30
CA VAL A 330 14.94 5.01 2.18
C VAL A 330 15.93 5.05 1.02
N GLY A 331 15.91 6.11 0.23
CA GLY A 331 16.66 6.14 -1.01
C GLY A 331 16.56 7.46 -1.77
N VAL A 332 16.74 7.35 -3.09
CA VAL A 332 16.58 8.44 -4.05
C VAL A 332 15.77 7.95 -5.26
N ALA A 333 15.04 8.87 -5.89
CA ALA A 333 14.34 8.61 -7.14
C ALA A 333 14.28 9.88 -8.02
N SER A 334 14.17 9.71 -9.34
CA SER A 334 13.79 10.80 -10.23
C SER A 334 12.38 11.29 -9.90
N TRP A 335 12.10 12.58 -10.12
CA TRP A 335 10.72 13.08 -10.10
C TRP A 335 9.83 12.43 -11.16
N GLU A 336 10.43 11.85 -12.20
CA GLU A 336 9.75 11.21 -13.33
C GLU A 336 9.20 9.81 -13.00
N MET A 337 9.68 9.19 -11.91
CA MET A 337 9.27 7.86 -11.43
C MET A 337 7.74 7.73 -11.38
N SER A 338 7.19 6.69 -12.00
CA SER A 338 5.74 6.49 -12.00
C SER A 338 5.20 6.39 -10.56
N ARG A 339 4.12 7.12 -10.28
CA ARG A 339 3.52 7.21 -8.94
C ARG A 339 2.71 5.98 -8.53
N ASP A 340 2.55 5.04 -9.47
CA ASP A 340 1.96 3.72 -9.26
C ASP A 340 3.02 2.60 -9.21
N GLN A 341 4.31 2.96 -9.16
CA GLN A 341 5.42 2.02 -9.01
C GLN A 341 6.07 2.14 -7.62
N VAL A 342 6.78 1.08 -7.21
CA VAL A 342 7.38 0.96 -5.88
C VAL A 342 8.86 1.35 -5.91
N LEU A 343 9.32 2.05 -4.88
CA LEU A 343 10.70 2.49 -4.71
C LEU A 343 11.70 1.32 -4.84
N GLY A 344 12.74 1.52 -5.65
CA GLY A 344 13.76 0.53 -5.98
C GLY A 344 13.34 -0.50 -7.04
N ARG A 345 12.05 -0.55 -7.42
CA ARG A 345 11.52 -1.45 -8.47
C ARG A 345 11.40 -0.74 -9.83
N THR A 346 12.10 0.38 -9.99
CA THR A 346 12.19 1.14 -11.24
C THR A 346 13.66 1.36 -11.62
N MET A 347 13.91 1.75 -12.88
CA MET A 347 15.25 2.06 -13.38
C MET A 347 15.77 3.42 -12.88
N ASP A 348 14.88 4.28 -12.42
CA ASP A 348 15.13 5.66 -11.99
C ASP A 348 15.01 5.85 -10.47
N SER A 349 15.10 4.76 -9.70
CA SER A 349 15.16 4.80 -8.23
C SER A 349 16.15 3.79 -7.65
N CYS A 350 16.68 4.13 -6.47
CA CYS A 350 17.58 3.27 -5.70
C CYS A 350 17.31 3.48 -4.20
N CYS A 351 17.22 2.40 -3.43
CA CYS A 351 16.96 2.47 -2.00
C CYS A 351 17.59 1.31 -1.23
N VAL A 352 17.74 1.48 0.08
CA VAL A 352 17.90 0.38 1.04
C VAL A 352 16.60 0.20 1.80
N GLU A 353 16.23 -1.06 2.03
CA GLU A 353 14.94 -1.49 2.54
C GLU A 353 15.11 -2.48 3.69
N TRP A 354 14.31 -2.32 4.74
CA TRP A 354 14.17 -3.28 5.82
C TRP A 354 12.82 -4.00 5.74
N LYS A 355 12.87 -5.30 5.49
CA LYS A 355 11.73 -6.19 5.29
C LYS A 355 11.19 -6.80 6.58
N GLY A 356 9.92 -7.22 6.55
CA GLY A 356 9.28 -7.97 7.65
C GLY A 356 9.92 -9.32 7.97
N THR A 357 10.68 -9.90 7.04
CA THR A 357 11.50 -11.11 7.22
C THR A 357 12.81 -10.87 7.99
N ASN A 358 12.93 -9.73 8.68
CA ASN A 358 14.15 -9.26 9.35
C ASN A 358 15.39 -9.24 8.43
N GLN A 359 15.19 -8.77 7.20
CA GLN A 359 16.20 -8.71 6.17
C GLN A 359 16.40 -7.27 5.69
N LEU A 360 17.66 -6.83 5.65
CA LEU A 360 18.09 -5.60 5.00
C LEU A 360 18.51 -5.92 3.56
N SER A 361 17.96 -5.20 2.58
CA SER A 361 18.28 -5.36 1.16
C SER A 361 18.46 -4.00 0.47
N ALA A 362 19.40 -3.91 -0.46
CA ALA A 362 19.49 -2.82 -1.42
C ALA A 362 18.71 -3.15 -2.70
N TRP A 363 18.09 -2.13 -3.29
CA TRP A 363 17.44 -2.20 -4.59
C TRP A 363 18.02 -1.14 -5.51
N HIS A 364 18.50 -1.58 -6.67
CA HIS A 364 19.09 -0.72 -7.68
C HIS A 364 18.91 -1.35 -9.06
N MET A 365 18.52 -0.57 -10.08
CA MET A 365 18.28 -1.07 -11.45
C MET A 365 17.30 -2.26 -11.48
N VAL A 366 16.23 -2.19 -10.68
CA VAL A 366 15.21 -3.25 -10.49
C VAL A 366 15.77 -4.58 -9.95
N LYS A 367 17.01 -4.59 -9.44
CA LYS A 367 17.66 -5.78 -8.86
C LYS A 367 17.80 -5.65 -7.34
N GLU A 368 17.39 -6.69 -6.63
CA GLU A 368 17.65 -6.84 -5.20
C GLU A 368 19.09 -7.33 -4.93
N THR A 369 19.71 -6.82 -3.86
CA THR A 369 20.92 -7.37 -3.24
C THR A 369 20.71 -7.44 -1.72
N VAL A 370 20.68 -8.64 -1.15
CA VAL A 370 20.57 -8.84 0.30
C VAL A 370 21.86 -8.39 0.99
N LEU A 371 21.74 -7.56 2.03
CA LEU A 371 22.86 -6.99 2.78
C LEU A 371 23.10 -7.68 4.14
N GLY A 372 22.06 -8.26 4.74
CA GLY A 372 22.15 -9.01 6.00
C GLY A 372 20.87 -8.92 6.84
N SER A 373 20.99 -9.27 8.13
CA SER A 373 19.92 -9.22 9.13
C SER A 373 20.12 -8.11 10.20
N ASP A 374 21.18 -7.31 10.09
CA ASP A 374 21.40 -6.15 10.96
C ASP A 374 20.41 -5.03 10.58
N ARG A 375 19.49 -4.67 11.49
CA ARG A 375 18.62 -3.50 11.31
C ARG A 375 19.36 -2.22 11.71
N PRO A 376 19.62 -1.28 10.78
CA PRO A 376 20.14 0.03 11.15
C PRO A 376 19.03 0.84 11.84
N GLY A 377 19.37 1.56 12.91
CA GLY A 377 18.46 2.51 13.57
C GLY A 377 18.48 3.88 12.90
N VAL A 378 19.63 4.29 12.36
CA VAL A 378 19.78 5.50 11.54
C VAL A 378 20.47 5.12 10.23
N VAL A 379 19.90 5.56 9.11
CA VAL A 379 20.50 5.42 7.78
C VAL A 379 20.99 6.80 7.31
N GLY A 380 22.28 6.91 7.03
CA GLY A 380 22.89 8.05 6.33
C GLY A 380 22.95 7.79 4.83
N ILE A 381 22.53 8.75 4.03
CA ILE A 381 22.56 8.70 2.57
C ILE A 381 23.57 9.73 2.07
N TRP A 382 24.58 9.26 1.35
CA TRP A 382 25.60 10.07 0.70
C TRP A 382 25.41 10.04 -0.81
N LEU A 383 25.23 11.20 -1.42
CA LEU A 383 25.08 11.35 -2.86
C LEU A 383 26.15 12.30 -3.40
N ASN A 384 27.02 11.78 -4.26
CA ASN A 384 28.01 12.54 -5.01
C ASN A 384 27.67 12.50 -6.50
N LEU A 385 26.98 13.54 -6.99
CA LEU A 385 26.55 13.65 -8.39
C LEU A 385 27.72 13.97 -9.34
N GLU A 386 28.85 14.46 -8.83
CA GLU A 386 30.05 14.76 -9.63
C GLU A 386 30.76 13.47 -10.07
N GLU A 387 30.78 12.45 -9.20
CA GLU A 387 31.35 11.13 -9.46
C GLU A 387 30.28 10.08 -9.83
N GLY A 388 29.00 10.47 -9.87
CA GLY A 388 27.87 9.56 -10.13
C GLY A 388 27.75 8.44 -9.08
N LYS A 389 28.03 8.72 -7.80
CA LYS A 389 28.07 7.73 -6.70
C LYS A 389 26.97 7.98 -5.67
N LEU A 390 26.27 6.92 -5.28
CA LEU A 390 25.32 6.88 -4.18
C LEU A 390 25.78 5.82 -3.17
N ALA A 391 25.84 6.17 -1.88
CA ALA A 391 26.22 5.26 -0.81
C ALA A 391 25.30 5.41 0.41
N PHE A 392 25.10 4.29 1.11
CA PHE A 392 24.23 4.16 2.27
C PHE A 392 25.02 3.65 3.47
N TYR A 393 24.81 4.25 4.64
CA TYR A 393 25.54 3.94 5.88
C TYR A 393 24.55 3.69 7.02
N SER A 394 24.86 2.74 7.91
CA SER A 394 24.31 2.73 9.28
C SER A 394 25.09 3.77 10.07
N VAL A 395 24.39 4.63 10.81
CA VAL A 395 24.94 5.76 11.59
C VAL A 395 24.52 5.64 13.06
N ASP A 396 24.59 4.41 13.58
CA ASP A 396 24.18 4.08 14.95
C ASP A 396 25.31 4.41 15.95
N ASN A 397 26.17 3.44 16.28
CA ASN A 397 27.35 3.66 17.14
C ASN A 397 28.63 3.97 16.35
N GLN A 398 28.72 3.51 15.11
CA GLN A 398 29.83 3.72 14.18
C GLN A 398 29.26 3.81 12.75
N GLU A 399 29.90 4.61 11.88
CA GLU A 399 29.52 4.67 10.47
C GLU A 399 29.93 3.39 9.74
N LYS A 400 28.96 2.51 9.44
CA LYS A 400 29.16 1.25 8.70
C LYS A 400 28.55 1.37 7.30
N LEU A 401 29.36 1.23 6.25
CA LEU A 401 28.85 1.16 4.87
C LEU A 401 27.90 -0.05 4.74
N LEU A 402 26.70 0.20 4.22
CA LEU A 402 25.68 -0.81 3.94
C LEU A 402 25.69 -1.20 2.46
N TYR A 403 25.69 -0.21 1.57
CA TYR A 403 25.64 -0.41 0.12
C TYR A 403 26.20 0.81 -0.62
N GLU A 404 26.80 0.58 -1.78
CA GLU A 404 27.27 1.63 -2.70
C GLU A 404 26.91 1.24 -4.14
N CYS A 405 26.47 2.20 -4.94
CA CYS A 405 26.22 2.02 -6.36
C CYS A 405 26.53 3.27 -7.20
N THR A 406 26.71 3.07 -8.50
CA THR A 406 26.77 4.15 -9.49
C THR A 406 25.35 4.58 -9.85
N ILE A 407 25.09 5.89 -9.94
CA ILE A 407 23.81 6.46 -10.35
C ILE A 407 23.99 7.48 -11.49
N SER A 408 22.97 7.59 -12.35
CA SER A 408 22.98 8.55 -13.46
C SER A 408 22.57 9.95 -13.00
N ALA A 409 23.36 10.96 -13.36
CA ALA A 409 23.02 12.38 -13.17
C ALA A 409 22.14 12.96 -14.30
N ALA A 410 21.54 12.12 -15.16
CA ALA A 410 20.76 12.57 -16.31
C ALA A 410 19.42 13.25 -15.93
N SER A 411 18.80 12.82 -14.84
CA SER A 411 17.58 13.44 -14.27
C SER A 411 17.82 13.84 -12.80
N PRO A 412 17.15 14.88 -12.28
CA PRO A 412 17.34 15.33 -10.91
C PRO A 412 16.83 14.30 -9.90
N LEU A 413 17.63 14.03 -8.86
CA LEU A 413 17.28 13.05 -7.84
C LEU A 413 16.63 13.73 -6.63
N HIS A 414 15.58 13.09 -6.10
CA HIS A 414 14.89 13.49 -4.88
C HIS A 414 15.12 12.43 -3.81
N PRO A 415 15.41 12.80 -2.55
CA PRO A 415 15.31 11.89 -1.41
C PRO A 415 13.91 11.25 -1.37
N ALA A 416 13.86 9.92 -1.26
CA ALA A 416 12.67 9.10 -1.47
C ALA A 416 12.46 8.09 -0.34
N PHE A 417 11.19 7.89 0.04
CA PHE A 417 10.83 7.16 1.26
C PHE A 417 9.57 6.32 1.03
N TRP A 418 9.54 5.14 1.64
CA TRP A 418 8.41 4.21 1.60
C TRP A 418 8.18 3.63 3.01
N LEU A 419 6.95 3.70 3.53
CA LEU A 419 6.58 3.14 4.82
C LEU A 419 5.49 2.09 4.59
N TYR A 420 5.84 0.81 4.61
CA TYR A 420 4.88 -0.28 4.33
C TYR A 420 4.62 -1.21 5.51
N GLY A 421 5.29 -0.97 6.64
CA GLY A 421 4.68 -1.29 7.93
C GLY A 421 3.48 -0.37 8.14
N LEU A 422 2.31 -0.74 7.61
CA LEU A 422 1.09 0.07 7.65
C LEU A 422 0.40 0.10 9.04
N HIS A 423 1.12 -0.25 10.11
CA HIS A 423 0.68 -0.03 11.48
C HIS A 423 0.63 1.48 11.76
N PRO A 424 -0.54 2.04 12.12
CA PRO A 424 -0.65 3.46 12.42
C PRO A 424 0.32 3.90 13.52
N GLY A 425 0.93 5.06 13.34
CA GLY A 425 1.98 5.56 14.25
C GLY A 425 3.40 5.07 13.93
N ASN A 426 3.60 4.18 12.94
CA ASN A 426 4.94 4.00 12.36
C ASN A 426 5.41 5.30 11.67
N TYR A 427 6.65 5.73 11.89
CA TYR A 427 7.19 6.96 11.30
C TYR A 427 8.68 6.93 10.95
N LEU A 428 9.08 7.80 10.03
CA LEU A 428 10.47 8.11 9.69
C LEU A 428 10.74 9.61 9.92
N ILE A 429 11.91 9.95 10.44
CA ILE A 429 12.32 11.35 10.70
C ILE A 429 13.61 11.68 9.96
N ILE A 430 13.63 12.79 9.22
CA ILE A 430 14.87 13.38 8.68
C ILE A 430 15.59 14.10 9.82
N LYS A 431 16.77 13.59 10.20
CA LYS A 431 17.53 14.12 11.33
C LYS A 431 18.27 15.40 10.95
N GLN A 432 18.42 16.29 11.93
CA GLN A 432 19.34 17.41 11.84
C GLN A 432 20.76 16.94 12.18
N VAL A 433 21.55 16.66 11.15
CA VAL A 433 22.99 16.48 11.26
C VAL A 433 23.60 17.81 11.73
N LYS A 434 24.37 17.78 12.82
CA LYS A 434 25.14 18.96 13.27
C LYS A 434 26.52 18.89 12.63
N VAL A 435 26.96 20.02 12.08
CA VAL A 435 28.32 20.26 11.56
C VAL A 435 29.23 20.69 12.70
#